data_AF-A0A0C9VW51-F1
#
_entry.id   AF-A0A0C9VW51-F1
#
_cell.length_a   1.000
_cell.length_b   1.000
_cell.length_c   1.000
_cell.angle_alpha   90.00
_cell.angle_beta   90.00
_cell.angle_gamma   90.00
#
_symmetry.space_group_name_H-M   'P 1'
#
loop_
_entity.id
_entity.type
_entity.pdbx_description
1 polymer ?
#
loop_
_entity_poly.entity_id
_entity_poly.type
_entity_poly.pdbx_seq_one_letter_code
_entity_poly.pdbx_strand_id
1 'polypeptide(L)'
;IGGTKAHCLLDSGCEGIMISSDFVRANKLPKFELEKPVILQLACVGSKSTVQYRLTTKILLGKEKYDEYFDIILGTLFLRWFEILLDFKHNRVQMGKLSFPNRFGSLMPTEADENEDRLRQEKPKALPAPTSKRSQEDIPLELPPFREVNHEIKLIDPSKVIHYRTPRCPEALKEQLIDKINQYVTAGWWRQTSTQQAVPMLCLPK
;
A
#
# COMPACT_ATOMS: atom_id res chain seq x y z
N ILE A 1 -0.80 -27.54 -7.41
CA ILE A 1 -0.68 -26.98 -8.77
C ILE A 1 0.33 -27.76 -9.55
N GLY A 2 -0.06 -28.32 -10.70
CA GLY A 2 0.80 -29.25 -11.44
C GLY A 2 1.26 -30.46 -10.61
N GLY A 3 0.45 -30.93 -9.65
CA GLY A 3 0.81 -32.00 -8.72
C GLY A 3 1.55 -31.55 -7.45
N THR A 4 2.10 -30.34 -7.39
CA THR A 4 2.86 -29.85 -6.22
C THR A 4 2.02 -28.96 -5.30
N LYS A 5 2.25 -29.03 -4.00
CA LYS A 5 1.65 -28.10 -3.02
C LYS A 5 2.22 -26.69 -3.22
N ALA A 6 1.38 -25.68 -3.02
CA ALA A 6 1.73 -24.28 -3.20
C ALA A 6 1.05 -23.45 -2.11
N HIS A 7 1.75 -22.44 -1.63
CA HIS A 7 1.23 -21.45 -0.68
C HIS A 7 0.48 -20.35 -1.43
N CYS A 8 -0.70 -20.01 -0.94
CA CYS A 8 -1.60 -19.12 -1.64
C CYS A 8 -2.05 -17.95 -0.76
N LEU A 9 -1.88 -16.73 -1.27
CA LEU A 9 -2.49 -15.52 -0.73
C LEU A 9 -3.83 -15.28 -1.44
N LEU A 10 -4.88 -15.06 -0.67
CA LEU A 10 -6.16 -14.55 -1.19
C LEU A 10 -6.12 -13.03 -1.07
N ASP A 11 -6.14 -12.33 -2.21
CA ASP A 11 -5.93 -10.88 -2.26
C ASP A 11 -7.10 -10.20 -2.98
N SER A 12 -8.01 -9.59 -2.23
CA SER A 12 -9.12 -8.82 -2.80
C SER A 12 -8.69 -7.47 -3.41
N GLY A 13 -7.43 -7.06 -3.21
CA GLY A 13 -6.83 -5.88 -3.82
C GLY A 13 -6.14 -6.16 -5.16
N CYS A 14 -5.95 -7.43 -5.52
CA CYS A 14 -5.36 -7.83 -6.79
C CYS A 14 -6.46 -8.22 -7.80
N GLU A 15 -6.37 -7.79 -9.06
CA GLU A 15 -7.34 -8.22 -10.07
C GLU A 15 -7.10 -9.67 -10.55
N GLY A 16 -5.82 -10.03 -10.73
CA GLY A 16 -5.41 -11.23 -11.45
C GLY A 16 -4.98 -12.40 -10.58
N ILE A 17 -4.65 -13.50 -11.25
CA ILE A 17 -3.94 -14.63 -10.63
C ILE A 17 -2.46 -14.48 -10.98
N MET A 18 -1.60 -14.50 -9.96
CA MET A 18 -0.16 -14.38 -10.13
C MET A 18 0.53 -15.58 -9.50
N ILE A 19 1.63 -16.02 -10.11
CA ILE A 19 2.45 -17.13 -9.63
C ILE A 19 3.91 -16.72 -9.65
N SER A 20 4.62 -17.07 -8.58
CA SER A 20 6.05 -16.80 -8.43
C SER A 20 6.84 -17.49 -9.55
N SER A 21 7.78 -16.75 -10.14
CA SER A 21 8.70 -17.27 -11.15
C SER A 21 9.59 -18.40 -10.60
N ASP A 22 9.89 -18.36 -9.30
CA ASP A 22 10.67 -19.40 -8.61
C ASP A 22 9.87 -20.70 -8.47
N PHE A 23 8.59 -20.60 -8.10
CA PHE A 23 7.71 -21.77 -8.04
C PHE A 23 7.55 -22.42 -9.41
N VAL A 24 7.38 -21.61 -10.46
CA VAL A 24 7.31 -22.09 -11.85
C VAL A 24 8.59 -22.80 -12.26
N ARG A 25 9.76 -22.24 -11.93
CA ARG A 25 11.08 -22.80 -12.24
C ARG A 25 11.32 -24.12 -11.50
N ALA A 26 11.07 -24.15 -10.19
CA ALA A 26 11.28 -25.33 -9.34
C ALA A 26 10.41 -26.52 -9.79
N ASN A 27 9.19 -26.25 -10.21
CA ASN A 27 8.23 -27.28 -10.62
C ASN A 27 8.22 -27.56 -12.12
N LYS A 28 9.12 -26.92 -12.90
CA LYS A 28 9.22 -27.06 -14.35
C LYS A 28 7.85 -26.89 -15.04
N LEU A 29 7.04 -25.94 -14.57
CA LEU A 29 5.71 -25.71 -15.12
C LEU A 29 5.84 -25.12 -16.53
N PRO A 30 5.08 -25.63 -17.52
CA PRO A 30 5.10 -25.08 -18.87
C PRO A 30 4.58 -23.64 -18.83
N LYS A 31 5.38 -22.71 -19.34
CA LYS A 31 5.04 -21.29 -19.46
C LYS A 31 5.28 -20.83 -20.89
N PHE A 32 4.54 -19.82 -21.31
CA PHE A 32 4.70 -19.18 -22.61
C PHE A 32 4.98 -17.69 -22.39
N GLU A 33 5.89 -17.17 -23.20
CA GLU A 33 6.22 -15.74 -23.22
C GLU A 33 5.10 -14.96 -23.90
N LEU A 34 4.77 -13.81 -23.35
CA LEU A 34 3.78 -12.90 -23.91
C LEU A 34 4.46 -12.02 -24.96
N GLU A 35 3.87 -11.94 -26.15
CA GLU A 35 4.36 -11.06 -27.22
C GLU A 35 4.44 -9.59 -26.77
N LYS A 36 3.51 -9.18 -25.90
CA LYS A 36 3.49 -7.86 -25.27
C LYS A 36 3.42 -8.03 -23.75
N PRO A 37 4.45 -7.59 -22.99
CA PRO A 37 4.41 -7.60 -21.54
C PRO A 37 3.23 -6.79 -21.01
N VAL A 38 2.55 -7.33 -20.00
CA VAL A 38 1.43 -6.65 -19.34
C VAL A 38 1.98 -5.86 -18.15
N ILE A 39 1.75 -4.55 -18.13
CA ILE A 39 2.14 -3.69 -17.00
C ILE A 39 1.13 -3.88 -15.88
N LEU A 40 1.60 -4.25 -14.69
CA LEU A 40 0.78 -4.34 -13.49
C LEU A 40 0.64 -2.95 -12.86
N GLN A 41 -0.60 -2.55 -12.62
CA GLN A 41 -0.90 -1.37 -11.81
C GLN A 41 -0.74 -1.74 -10.34
N LEU A 42 0.27 -1.17 -9.69
CA LEU A 42 0.59 -1.44 -8.29
C LEU A 42 0.06 -0.32 -7.39
N ALA A 43 -0.22 -0.66 -6.12
CA ALA A 43 -0.68 0.31 -5.12
C ALA A 43 0.39 1.34 -4.72
N CYS A 44 1.67 1.09 -5.02
CA CYS A 44 2.79 1.97 -4.66
C CYS A 44 3.19 2.86 -5.84
N VAL A 45 3.07 4.18 -5.65
CA VAL A 45 3.48 5.18 -6.65
C VAL A 45 4.98 5.02 -6.98
N GLY A 46 5.30 4.85 -8.26
CA GLY A 46 6.68 4.74 -8.74
C GLY A 46 7.18 3.30 -8.90
N SER A 47 6.47 2.31 -8.37
CA SER A 47 6.73 0.91 -8.65
C SER A 47 6.11 0.51 -10.00
N LYS A 48 6.87 -0.24 -10.81
CA LYS A 48 6.41 -0.82 -12.08
C LYS A 48 6.80 -2.29 -12.09
N SER A 49 5.81 -3.16 -12.17
CA SER A 49 6.01 -4.59 -12.41
C SER A 49 5.41 -4.97 -13.74
N THR A 50 6.03 -5.92 -14.44
CA THR A 50 5.55 -6.43 -15.72
C THR A 50 5.39 -7.94 -15.66
N VAL A 51 4.27 -8.43 -16.20
CA VAL A 51 4.06 -9.85 -16.47
C VAL A 51 4.55 -10.13 -17.88
N GLN A 52 5.60 -10.94 -17.97
CA GLN A 52 6.21 -11.34 -19.25
C GLN A 52 5.82 -12.75 -19.68
N TYR A 53 5.34 -13.57 -18.75
CA TYR A 53 5.01 -14.97 -18.99
C TYR A 53 3.60 -15.26 -18.49
N ARG A 54 2.94 -16.19 -19.16
CA ARG A 54 1.67 -16.77 -18.73
C ARG A 54 1.76 -18.28 -18.78
N LEU A 55 0.94 -18.95 -17.99
CA LEU A 55 0.81 -20.40 -17.99
C LEU A 55 -0.62 -20.82 -17.74
N THR A 56 -0.93 -22.06 -18.11
CA THR A 56 -2.20 -22.72 -17.80
C THR A 56 -1.91 -23.95 -16.96
N THR A 57 -2.50 -24.01 -15.76
CA THR A 57 -2.32 -25.14 -14.84
C THR A 57 -3.59 -25.35 -14.03
N LYS A 58 -3.81 -26.60 -13.60
CA LYS A 58 -4.93 -26.92 -12.73
C LYS A 58 -4.58 -26.57 -11.28
N ILE A 59 -5.47 -25.80 -10.66
CA ILE A 59 -5.42 -25.48 -9.24
C ILE A 59 -6.35 -26.46 -8.51
N LEU A 60 -5.79 -27.17 -7.52
CA LEU A 60 -6.55 -28.00 -6.61
C LEU A 60 -6.37 -27.39 -5.21
N LEU A 61 -7.49 -27.08 -4.54
CA LEU A 61 -7.50 -26.48 -3.22
C LEU A 61 -7.50 -27.58 -2.14
N GLY A 62 -6.56 -27.51 -1.20
CA GLY A 62 -6.32 -28.50 -0.14
C GLY A 62 -6.29 -27.90 1.27
N LYS A 63 -6.10 -28.74 2.30
CA LYS A 63 -6.23 -28.39 3.74
C LYS A 63 -4.90 -28.20 4.50
N GLU A 64 -3.83 -27.75 3.87
CA GLU A 64 -2.50 -27.74 4.53
C GLU A 64 -1.98 -26.35 4.93
N LYS A 65 -1.09 -26.33 5.93
CA LYS A 65 -0.52 -25.15 6.63
C LYS A 65 0.99 -25.14 6.45
N TYR A 66 1.66 -24.02 6.12
CA TYR A 66 3.08 -23.75 6.47
C TYR A 66 3.38 -22.23 6.43
N ASP A 67 4.55 -21.83 6.95
CA ASP A 67 5.00 -20.46 7.23
C ASP A 67 5.31 -19.58 5.98
N GLU A 68 5.54 -18.31 6.28
CA GLU A 68 5.63 -17.12 5.42
C GLU A 68 6.48 -17.26 4.14
N TYR A 69 5.84 -17.69 3.05
CA TYR A 69 6.10 -17.26 1.68
C TYR A 69 4.93 -17.73 0.82
N PHE A 70 4.40 -16.88 -0.08
CA PHE A 70 3.31 -17.28 -0.97
C PHE A 70 3.84 -17.55 -2.37
N ASP A 71 3.56 -18.73 -2.90
CA ASP A 71 3.88 -19.08 -4.28
C ASP A 71 2.91 -18.39 -5.24
N ILE A 72 1.68 -18.11 -4.80
CA ILE A 72 0.56 -17.70 -5.65
C ILE A 72 -0.30 -16.66 -4.97
N ILE A 73 -0.78 -15.71 -5.77
CA ILE A 73 -1.80 -14.74 -5.39
C ILE A 73 -3.06 -15.01 -6.21
N LEU A 74 -4.18 -15.20 -5.52
CA LEU A 74 -5.51 -15.33 -6.12
C LEU A 74 -6.27 -14.03 -5.91
N GLY A 75 -6.35 -13.25 -6.98
CA GLY A 75 -7.04 -11.96 -7.01
C GLY A 75 -8.56 -12.06 -7.04
N THR A 76 -9.19 -10.91 -6.97
CA THR A 76 -10.64 -10.66 -6.93
C THR A 76 -11.41 -11.35 -8.04
N LEU A 77 -10.87 -11.47 -9.27
CA LEU A 77 -11.57 -12.20 -10.33
C LEU A 77 -11.72 -13.69 -9.99
N PHE A 78 -10.68 -14.31 -9.41
CA PHE A 78 -10.75 -15.68 -8.93
C PHE A 78 -11.71 -15.79 -7.75
N LEU A 79 -11.60 -14.90 -6.76
CA LEU A 79 -12.47 -14.88 -5.60
C LEU A 79 -13.95 -14.79 -6.00
N ARG A 80 -14.28 -13.91 -6.95
CA ARG A 80 -15.63 -13.73 -7.47
C ARG A 80 -16.11 -14.95 -8.25
N TRP A 81 -15.27 -15.54 -9.10
CA TRP A 81 -15.64 -16.71 -9.91
C TRP A 81 -16.06 -17.87 -9.00
N PHE A 82 -15.30 -18.14 -7.95
CA PHE A 82 -15.54 -19.25 -7.04
C PHE A 82 -16.43 -18.90 -5.84
N GLU A 83 -17.05 -17.71 -5.83
CA GLU A 83 -17.90 -17.21 -4.75
C GLU A 83 -17.24 -17.37 -3.38
N ILE A 84 -15.96 -16.99 -3.30
CA ILE A 84 -15.17 -17.13 -2.08
C ILE A 84 -15.62 -16.07 -1.06
N LEU A 85 -15.94 -16.53 0.14
CA LEU A 85 -16.29 -15.69 1.28
C LEU A 85 -15.14 -15.70 2.29
N LEU A 86 -14.58 -14.51 2.55
CA LEU A 86 -13.57 -14.29 3.58
C LEU A 86 -14.26 -13.94 4.89
N ASP A 87 -14.38 -14.91 5.79
CA ASP A 87 -15.01 -14.78 7.10
C ASP A 87 -13.94 -14.42 8.14
N PHE A 88 -13.70 -13.13 8.30
CA PHE A 88 -12.74 -12.63 9.29
C PHE A 88 -13.19 -12.90 10.73
N LYS A 89 -14.50 -12.93 11.00
CA LYS A 89 -15.05 -13.15 12.34
C LYS A 89 -14.69 -14.54 12.87
N HIS A 90 -14.81 -15.56 12.02
CA HIS A 90 -14.48 -16.94 12.40
C HIS A 90 -13.09 -17.38 11.92
N ASN A 91 -12.34 -16.48 11.29
CA ASN A 91 -11.04 -16.71 10.67
C ASN A 91 -11.07 -17.90 9.69
N ARG A 92 -11.99 -17.85 8.73
CA ARG A 92 -12.23 -18.92 7.75
C ARG A 92 -12.42 -18.36 6.34
N VAL A 93 -12.12 -19.20 5.37
CA VAL A 93 -12.44 -19.00 3.96
C VAL A 93 -13.52 -20.01 3.61
N GLN A 94 -14.61 -19.56 2.99
CA GLN A 94 -15.66 -20.44 2.47
C GLN A 94 -15.66 -20.40 0.95
N MET A 95 -15.89 -21.55 0.33
CA MET A 95 -16.02 -21.70 -1.12
C MET A 95 -17.15 -22.70 -1.38
N GLY A 96 -18.35 -22.17 -1.64
CA GLY A 96 -19.58 -22.97 -1.64
C GLY A 96 -19.77 -23.71 -0.31
N LYS A 97 -19.86 -25.05 -0.35
CA LYS A 97 -20.01 -25.89 0.86
C LYS A 97 -18.69 -26.19 1.59
N LEU A 98 -17.55 -25.83 0.99
CA LEU A 98 -16.24 -26.08 1.59
C LEU A 98 -15.87 -24.91 2.51
N SER A 99 -15.37 -25.23 3.70
CA SER A 99 -14.84 -24.25 4.65
C SER A 99 -13.42 -24.62 5.03
N PHE A 100 -12.52 -23.65 4.93
CA PHE A 100 -11.10 -23.76 5.24
C PHE A 100 -10.78 -22.79 6.39
N PRO A 101 -10.11 -23.24 7.46
CA PRO A 101 -9.64 -22.32 8.48
C PRO A 101 -8.46 -21.51 7.93
N ASN A 102 -8.51 -20.19 8.07
CA ASN A 102 -7.36 -19.34 7.83
C ASN A 102 -6.45 -19.42 9.06
N ARG A 103 -5.52 -20.37 9.06
CA ARG A 103 -4.60 -20.59 10.19
C ARG A 103 -3.27 -19.88 9.99
N PHE A 104 -3.31 -18.66 9.44
CA PHE A 104 -2.15 -17.77 9.51
C PHE A 104 -1.69 -17.73 10.95
N GLY A 105 -0.37 -17.85 11.17
CA GLY A 105 0.23 -17.90 12.48
C GLY A 105 -0.40 -16.84 13.37
N SER A 106 -0.71 -17.22 14.60
CA SER A 106 -1.06 -16.28 15.65
C SER A 106 0.02 -15.19 15.68
N LEU A 107 -0.21 -14.08 14.99
CA LEU A 107 0.30 -12.80 15.45
C LEU A 107 -0.36 -12.67 16.82
N MET A 108 0.37 -13.09 17.85
CA MET A 108 -0.03 -12.77 19.21
C MET A 108 -0.31 -11.27 19.20
N PRO A 109 -1.47 -10.82 19.71
CA PRO A 109 -1.75 -9.41 19.78
C PRO A 109 -0.58 -8.77 20.51
N THR A 110 0.20 -7.99 19.78
CA THR A 110 1.22 -7.14 20.41
C THR A 110 0.45 -6.15 21.27
N GLU A 111 1.03 -5.59 22.32
CA GLU A 111 0.39 -4.61 23.22
C GLU A 111 -0.31 -3.43 22.50
N ALA A 112 -0.02 -3.22 21.21
CA ALA A 112 -0.75 -2.34 20.30
C ALA A 112 -2.22 -2.73 20.02
N ASP A 113 -2.54 -4.03 19.92
CA ASP A 113 -3.89 -4.53 19.63
C ASP A 113 -4.84 -4.40 20.83
N GLU A 114 -4.32 -4.57 22.07
CA GLU A 114 -5.10 -4.30 23.29
C GLU A 114 -5.44 -2.81 23.45
N ASN A 115 -4.62 -1.93 22.88
CA ASN A 115 -4.83 -0.48 22.94
C ASN A 115 -5.88 -0.01 21.91
N GLU A 116 -5.97 -0.67 20.75
CA GLU A 116 -7.03 -0.45 19.74
C GLU A 116 -8.43 -0.78 20.27
N ASP A 117 -8.58 -1.87 21.03
CA ASP A 117 -9.88 -2.24 21.63
C ASP A 117 -10.34 -1.25 22.72
N ARG A 118 -9.40 -0.59 23.42
CA ARG A 118 -9.72 0.51 24.35
C ARG A 118 -10.13 1.78 23.59
N LEU A 119 -9.51 2.06 22.45
CA LEU A 119 -9.85 3.21 21.60
C LEU A 119 -11.25 3.07 20.96
N ARG A 120 -11.71 1.85 20.69
CA ARG A 120 -13.06 1.56 20.14
C ARG A 120 -14.21 1.79 21.12
N GLN A 121 -13.95 1.85 22.43
CA GLN A 121 -14.97 2.22 23.41
C GLN A 121 -15.17 3.73 23.52
N GLU A 122 -14.28 4.55 22.96
CA GLU A 122 -14.55 5.97 22.79
C GLU A 122 -15.54 6.15 21.63
N LYS A 123 -16.73 6.69 21.96
CA LYS A 123 -17.72 7.12 20.94
C LYS A 123 -16.98 7.91 19.86
N PRO A 124 -17.11 7.56 18.56
CA PRO A 124 -16.48 8.32 17.50
C PRO A 124 -16.97 9.76 17.57
N LYS A 125 -16.07 10.67 17.97
CA LYS A 125 -16.29 12.11 17.85
C LYS A 125 -16.47 12.36 16.35
N ALA A 126 -17.65 12.79 15.95
CA ALA A 126 -18.04 12.91 14.54
C ALA A 126 -16.90 13.55 13.73
N LEU A 127 -16.26 12.77 12.88
CA LEU A 127 -15.32 13.29 11.90
C LEU A 127 -16.11 14.26 11.02
N PRO A 128 -15.67 15.52 10.87
CA PRO A 128 -16.29 16.41 9.89
C PRO A 128 -16.22 15.73 8.53
N ALA A 129 -17.32 15.82 7.78
CA ALA A 129 -17.48 15.17 6.49
C ALA A 129 -16.22 15.37 5.62
N PRO A 130 -15.76 14.33 4.89
CA PRO A 130 -14.63 14.49 3.99
C PRO A 130 -15.02 15.55 2.98
N THR A 131 -14.38 16.72 3.05
CA THR A 131 -14.46 17.74 2.01
C THR A 131 -13.92 17.10 0.74
N SER A 132 -14.85 16.58 -0.07
CA SER A 132 -14.60 16.14 -1.42
C SER A 132 -13.93 17.29 -2.17
N LYS A 133 -12.91 16.97 -2.96
CA LYS A 133 -12.09 17.85 -3.80
C LYS A 133 -10.97 18.59 -3.06
N ARG A 134 -9.84 17.91 -2.84
CA ARG A 134 -8.53 18.56 -3.03
C ARG A 134 -8.16 18.48 -4.51
N SER A 135 -8.95 19.15 -5.35
CA SER A 135 -8.41 19.65 -6.61
C SER A 135 -7.35 20.70 -6.26
N GLN A 136 -6.33 20.81 -7.09
CA GLN A 136 -5.17 21.69 -6.94
C GLN A 136 -5.53 23.20 -7.03
N GLU A 137 -6.81 23.52 -6.91
CA GLU A 137 -7.42 24.80 -7.21
C GLU A 137 -8.04 25.29 -5.90
N ASP A 138 -7.46 26.38 -5.40
CA ASP A 138 -7.77 27.11 -4.18
C ASP A 138 -7.22 26.52 -2.87
N ILE A 139 -5.91 26.72 -2.69
CA ILE A 139 -5.30 26.71 -1.35
C ILE A 139 -5.98 27.82 -0.54
N PRO A 140 -6.67 27.51 0.57
CA PRO A 140 -7.35 28.52 1.36
C PRO A 140 -6.33 29.53 1.89
N LEU A 141 -6.68 30.83 1.83
CA LEU A 141 -5.80 31.93 2.26
C LEU A 141 -5.50 31.93 3.76
N GLU A 142 -6.21 31.12 4.55
CA GLU A 142 -6.04 30.99 5.99
C GLU A 142 -5.67 29.55 6.37
N LEU A 143 -4.79 29.43 7.36
CA LEU A 143 -4.45 28.13 7.92
C LEU A 143 -5.65 27.54 8.67
N PRO A 144 -5.93 26.24 8.53
CA PRO A 144 -6.90 25.59 9.40
C PRO A 144 -6.43 25.70 10.86
N PRO A 145 -7.36 25.75 11.82
CA PRO A 145 -7.02 25.82 13.24
C PRO A 145 -6.09 24.68 13.63
N PHE A 146 -5.07 25.00 14.45
CA PHE A 146 -4.14 24.00 14.96
C PHE A 146 -4.89 22.90 15.70
N ARG A 147 -4.46 21.66 15.48
CA ARG A 147 -4.95 20.50 16.21
C ARG A 147 -3.95 20.15 17.30
N GLU A 148 -4.46 19.61 18.39
CA GLU A 148 -3.63 19.03 19.45
C GLU A 148 -2.77 17.89 18.87
N VAL A 149 -1.47 17.92 19.17
CA VAL A 149 -0.52 16.92 18.69
C VAL A 149 -0.48 15.78 19.70
N ASN A 150 -1.20 14.70 19.42
CA ASN A 150 -1.33 13.55 20.34
C ASN A 150 -0.23 12.48 20.17
N HIS A 151 0.87 12.79 19.48
CA HIS A 151 1.94 11.82 19.22
C HIS A 151 3.31 12.52 19.16
N GLU A 152 4.31 11.85 19.72
CA GLU A 152 5.71 12.28 19.68
C GLU A 152 6.53 11.24 18.92
N ILE A 153 7.31 11.68 17.94
CA ILE A 153 8.27 10.83 17.23
C ILE A 153 9.58 10.87 18.01
N LYS A 154 9.89 9.78 18.73
CA LYS A 154 11.16 9.67 19.47
C LYS A 154 12.33 9.51 18.50
N LEU A 155 13.27 10.45 18.53
CA LEU A 155 14.51 10.35 17.78
C LEU A 155 15.41 9.27 18.40
N ILE A 156 16.00 8.40 17.57
CA ILE A 156 16.97 7.39 18.03
C ILE A 156 18.23 8.04 18.60
N ASP A 157 18.70 9.09 17.94
CA ASP A 157 19.83 9.90 18.38
C ASP A 157 19.52 11.38 18.12
N PRO A 158 19.21 12.17 19.18
CA PRO A 158 18.91 13.59 19.05
C PRO A 158 20.08 14.43 18.54
N SER A 159 21.31 13.95 18.66
CA SER A 159 22.52 14.66 18.27
C SER A 159 22.95 14.40 16.82
N LYS A 160 22.29 13.45 16.14
CA LYS A 160 22.67 13.02 14.81
C LYS A 160 22.39 14.09 13.76
N VAL A 161 23.46 14.64 13.18
CA VAL A 161 23.39 15.52 12.01
C VAL A 161 23.45 14.67 10.73
N ILE A 162 22.36 14.63 9.96
CA ILE A 162 22.30 13.88 8.70
C ILE A 162 22.78 14.79 7.58
N HIS A 163 23.89 14.49 6.91
CA HIS A 163 24.30 15.24 5.70
C HIS A 163 23.67 14.61 4.46
N TYR A 164 22.84 15.35 3.72
CA TYR A 164 22.32 14.91 2.42
C TYR A 164 22.59 15.93 1.32
N ARG A 165 22.63 15.46 0.07
CA ARG A 165 22.83 16.31 -1.10
C ARG A 165 21.58 17.17 -1.32
N THR A 166 21.73 18.49 -1.29
CA THR A 166 20.61 19.41 -1.54
C THR A 166 20.06 19.21 -2.96
N PRO A 167 18.79 18.80 -3.09
CA PRO A 167 18.16 18.67 -4.40
C PRO A 167 18.05 20.05 -5.06
N ARG A 168 18.36 20.10 -6.36
CA ARG A 168 18.23 21.33 -7.17
C ARG A 168 16.90 21.31 -7.91
N CYS A 169 16.20 22.44 -7.91
CA CYS A 169 15.04 22.62 -8.77
C CYS A 169 15.51 22.70 -10.23
N PRO A 170 14.91 21.94 -11.17
CA PRO A 170 15.16 22.12 -12.59
C PRO A 170 14.81 23.55 -13.03
N GLU A 171 15.60 24.14 -13.95
CA GLU A 171 15.41 25.54 -14.35
C GLU A 171 14.02 25.80 -14.92
N ALA A 172 13.47 24.84 -15.67
CA ALA A 172 12.13 24.90 -16.26
C ALA A 172 10.98 25.02 -15.23
N LEU A 173 11.23 24.69 -13.96
CA LEU A 173 10.23 24.70 -12.89
C LEU A 173 10.47 25.80 -11.84
N LYS A 174 11.50 26.63 -12.06
CA LYS A 174 11.91 27.65 -11.09
C LYS A 174 10.86 28.73 -10.90
N GLU A 175 10.23 29.19 -11.98
CA GLU A 175 9.15 30.19 -11.90
C GLU A 175 7.95 29.64 -11.12
N GLN A 176 7.49 28.43 -11.44
CA GLN A 176 6.40 27.78 -10.71
C GLN A 176 6.70 27.60 -9.22
N LEU A 177 7.95 27.29 -8.88
CA LEU A 177 8.37 27.19 -7.48
C LEU A 177 8.34 28.55 -6.79
N ILE A 178 8.78 29.62 -7.46
CA ILE A 178 8.75 30.99 -6.91
C ILE A 178 7.31 31.43 -6.66
N ASP A 179 6.42 31.22 -7.64
CA ASP A 179 5.01 31.58 -7.51
C ASP A 179 4.36 30.86 -6.33
N LYS A 180 4.65 29.56 -6.17
CA LYS A 180 4.18 28.78 -5.02
C LYS A 180 4.74 29.32 -3.70
N ILE A 181 6.03 29.63 -3.62
CA ILE A 181 6.63 30.21 -2.41
C ILE A 181 5.90 31.51 -2.05
N ASN A 182 5.71 32.41 -3.02
CA ASN A 182 5.07 33.70 -2.79
C ASN A 182 3.61 33.54 -2.35
N GLN A 183 2.86 32.64 -2.98
CA GLN A 183 1.48 32.34 -2.59
C GLN A 183 1.39 31.84 -1.15
N TYR A 184 2.25 30.90 -0.76
CA TYR A 184 2.23 30.29 0.57
C TYR A 184 2.75 31.24 1.66
N VAL A 185 3.72 32.10 1.34
CA VAL A 185 4.18 33.15 2.24
C VAL A 185 3.09 34.20 2.44
N THR A 186 2.41 34.62 1.37
CA THR A 186 1.30 35.59 1.44
C THR A 186 0.12 35.04 2.25
N ALA A 187 -0.21 33.75 2.09
CA ALA A 187 -1.25 33.09 2.86
C ALA A 187 -0.84 32.81 4.34
N GLY A 188 0.42 33.08 4.71
CA GLY A 188 0.94 32.77 6.05
C GLY A 188 1.15 31.27 6.32
N TRP A 189 1.07 30.43 5.29
CA TRP A 189 1.33 29.00 5.38
C TRP A 189 2.82 28.71 5.54
N TRP A 190 3.66 29.49 4.86
CA TRP A 190 5.12 29.41 4.94
C TRP A 190 5.71 30.69 5.51
N ARG A 191 6.86 30.54 6.18
CA ARG A 191 7.70 31.66 6.64
C ARG A 191 9.11 31.45 6.10
N GLN A 192 9.73 32.51 5.60
CA GLN A 192 11.13 32.46 5.20
C GLN A 192 12.02 32.22 6.43
N THR A 193 12.91 31.23 6.33
CA THR A 193 13.88 30.89 7.38
C THR A 193 15.18 30.43 6.74
N SER A 194 16.31 30.70 7.40
CA SER A 194 17.59 30.10 7.04
C SER A 194 17.71 28.73 7.71
N THR A 195 18.17 27.75 6.95
CA THR A 195 18.42 26.39 7.41
C THR A 195 19.58 25.83 6.60
N GLN A 196 20.38 24.96 7.21
CA GLN A 196 21.46 24.26 6.50
C GLN A 196 20.90 23.28 5.45
N GLN A 197 19.61 22.93 5.57
CA GLN A 197 18.98 21.85 4.83
C GLN A 197 17.56 22.24 4.43
N ALA A 198 17.33 22.34 3.11
CA ALA A 198 16.03 22.60 2.53
C ALA A 198 15.83 21.74 1.29
N VAL A 199 14.56 21.48 0.97
CA VAL A 199 14.14 20.72 -0.22
C VAL A 199 13.09 21.55 -0.95
N PRO A 200 13.18 21.74 -2.27
CA PRO A 200 12.13 22.41 -3.02
C PRO A 200 10.87 21.53 -3.03
N MET A 201 9.77 22.06 -2.52
CA MET A 201 8.49 21.34 -2.40
C MET A 201 7.53 21.78 -3.52
N LEU A 202 7.62 21.15 -4.70
CA LEU A 202 6.72 21.39 -5.83
C LEU A 202 5.92 20.12 -6.16
N CYS A 203 4.60 20.26 -6.32
CA CYS A 203 3.75 19.17 -6.79
C CYS A 203 3.68 19.27 -8.31
N LEU A 204 4.18 18.26 -9.03
CA LEU A 204 4.12 18.23 -10.48
C LEU A 204 2.94 17.36 -10.92
N PRO A 205 2.01 17.87 -11.75
CA PRO A 205 1.01 17.02 -12.39
C PRO A 205 1.73 16.00 -13.28
N LYS A 206 1.23 14.76 -13.29
CA LYS A 206 1.76 13.68 -14.14
C LYS A 206 1.11 13.70 -15.51
#